data_AF-A0A2A6JI42-F1
#
_entry.id   AF-A0A2A6JI42-F1
#
_cell.length_a   1.000
_cell.length_b   1.000
_cell.length_c   1.000
_cell.angle_alpha   90.00
_cell.angle_beta   90.00
_cell.angle_gamma   90.00
#
_symmetry.space_group_name_H-M   'P 1'
#
loop_
_entity.id
_entity.type
_entity.pdbx_description
1 polymer ?
#
loop_
_entity_poly.entity_id
_entity_poly.type
_entity_poly.pdbx_seq_one_letter_code
_entity_poly.pdbx_strand_id
1 'polypeptide(L)'
;MFLDLALRYDSDARRCDLVLGDDFDLVLDETPIPAILMSVGLDRRAASDDPLPEGRSQFLAPASYSERRGCAGDALDPYGDMTGVRTWLLDRAKQTETTRQLCEFWLAESLAWAKAETGEPAQIEVAWLGAGILGYRVQVQDTSVMLSRRVEA
;
A
#
# COMPACT_ATOMS: atom_id res chain seq x y z
N MET A 1 -9.84 -0.08 17.61
CA MET A 1 -11.06 0.57 17.05
C MET A 1 -10.56 1.58 16.04
N PHE A 2 -11.03 1.49 14.80
CA PHE A 2 -10.69 2.48 13.76
C PHE A 2 -11.66 3.65 13.86
N LEU A 3 -11.18 4.85 13.54
CA LEU A 3 -11.98 6.06 13.62
C LEU A 3 -11.45 7.07 12.61
N ASP A 4 -12.04 7.03 11.42
CA ASP A 4 -11.76 7.94 10.33
C ASP A 4 -13.03 8.68 9.89
N LEU A 5 -12.89 9.68 9.03
CA LEU A 5 -14.03 10.34 8.39
C LEU A 5 -14.39 9.58 7.11
N ALA A 6 -15.67 9.25 6.95
CA ALA A 6 -16.15 8.53 5.78
C ALA A 6 -16.02 9.38 4.51
N LEU A 7 -15.47 8.77 3.47
CA LEU A 7 -15.28 9.36 2.15
C LEU A 7 -16.14 8.63 1.12
N ARG A 8 -16.74 9.40 0.20
CA ARG A 8 -17.39 8.85 -1.00
C ARG A 8 -16.56 9.20 -2.22
N TYR A 9 -16.19 8.18 -2.99
CA TYR A 9 -15.53 8.37 -4.28
C TYR A 9 -16.56 8.64 -5.38
N ASP A 10 -16.39 9.76 -6.07
CA ASP A 10 -17.08 10.09 -7.31
C ASP A 10 -16.18 9.68 -8.49
N SER A 11 -16.56 8.62 -9.20
CA SER A 11 -15.77 8.07 -10.30
C SER A 11 -15.73 8.96 -11.54
N ASP A 12 -16.79 9.74 -11.76
CA ASP A 12 -16.89 10.60 -12.94
C ASP A 12 -16.00 11.83 -12.76
N ALA A 13 -16.05 12.43 -11.57
CA ALA A 13 -15.20 13.56 -11.21
C ALA A 13 -13.78 13.15 -10.75
N ARG A 14 -13.56 11.86 -10.45
CA ARG A 14 -12.32 11.29 -9.89
C ARG A 14 -11.86 12.02 -8.63
N ARG A 15 -12.78 12.24 -7.69
CA ARG A 15 -12.52 12.91 -6.40
C ARG A 15 -13.18 12.15 -5.25
N CYS A 16 -12.71 12.41 -4.04
CA CYS A 16 -13.36 11.95 -2.81
C CYS A 16 -13.97 13.16 -2.10
N ASP A 17 -15.21 13.01 -1.64
CA ASP A 17 -15.90 14.00 -0.82
C ASP A 17 -16.23 13.40 0.56
N LEU A 18 -16.29 14.26 1.59
CA LEU A 18 -16.75 13.85 2.92
C LEU A 18 -18.25 13.49 2.88
N VAL A 19 -18.61 12.43 3.60
CA VAL A 19 -20.01 11.99 3.71
C VAL A 19 -20.67 12.70 4.88
N LEU A 20 -21.86 13.23 4.64
CA LEU A 20 -22.74 13.82 5.66
C LEU A 20 -23.92 12.87 5.93
N GLY A 21 -24.29 12.76 7.21
CA GLY A 21 -25.51 12.07 7.65
C GLY A 21 -26.78 12.87 7.38
N ASP A 22 -27.93 12.30 7.75
CA ASP A 22 -29.24 12.95 7.60
C ASP A 22 -29.39 14.21 8.47
N ASP A 23 -28.59 14.31 9.54
CA ASP A 23 -28.46 15.43 10.46
C ASP A 23 -27.40 16.46 10.01
N PHE A 24 -26.74 16.23 8.87
CA PHE A 24 -25.61 17.00 8.34
C PHE A 24 -24.32 16.93 9.16
N ASP A 25 -24.17 15.94 10.05
CA ASP A 25 -22.89 15.66 10.71
C ASP A 25 -21.99 14.80 9.83
N LEU A 26 -20.67 14.85 10.08
CA LEU A 26 -19.70 14.00 9.40
C LEU A 26 -19.89 12.53 9.80
N VAL A 27 -20.02 11.67 8.80
CA VAL A 27 -20.10 10.22 9.04
C VAL A 27 -18.71 9.67 9.37
N LEU A 28 -18.67 8.76 10.33
CA LEU A 28 -17.45 8.06 10.73
C LEU A 28 -17.29 6.76 9.93
N ASP A 29 -16.05 6.46 9.54
CA ASP A 29 -15.62 5.15 9.06
C ASP A 29 -14.88 4.44 10.19
N GLU A 30 -15.48 3.35 10.68
CA GLU A 30 -14.94 2.53 11.76
C GLU A 30 -14.27 1.24 11.24
N THR A 31 -14.07 1.14 9.92
CA THR A 31 -13.47 -0.03 9.27
C THR A 31 -11.95 0.11 9.16
N PRO A 32 -11.22 -1.01 9.01
CA PRO A 32 -9.78 -0.96 8.72
C PRO A 32 -9.45 -0.49 7.30
N ILE A 33 -10.42 -0.15 6.44
CA ILE A 33 -10.16 0.15 5.01
C ILE A 33 -9.13 1.27 4.84
N PRO A 34 -9.23 2.43 5.52
CA PRO A 34 -8.26 3.50 5.34
C PRO A 34 -6.84 3.04 5.67
N ALA A 35 -6.67 2.32 6.78
CA ALA A 35 -5.39 1.77 7.20
C ALA A 35 -4.83 0.75 6.18
N ILE A 36 -5.67 -0.16 5.66
CA ILE A 36 -5.28 -1.11 4.61
C ILE A 36 -4.80 -0.34 3.37
N LEU A 37 -5.59 0.62 2.88
CA LEU A 37 -5.28 1.39 1.67
C LEU A 37 -3.98 2.18 1.81
N MET A 38 -3.72 2.77 2.97
CA MET A 38 -2.48 3.48 3.25
C MET A 38 -1.29 2.50 3.27
N SER A 39 -1.44 1.31 3.86
CA SER A 39 -0.42 0.27 3.90
C SER A 39 -0.05 -0.32 2.53
N VAL A 40 -0.99 -0.43 1.60
CA VAL A 40 -0.73 -1.10 0.30
C VAL A 40 -0.67 -0.14 -0.89
N GLY A 41 -1.19 1.07 -0.73
CA GLY A 41 -1.28 2.08 -1.79
C GLY A 41 -0.16 3.11 -1.77
N LEU A 42 0.56 3.25 -0.66
CA LEU A 42 1.71 4.15 -0.54
C LEU A 42 3.02 3.42 -0.76
N ASP A 43 4.03 4.16 -1.23
CA ASP A 43 5.39 3.62 -1.42
C ASP A 43 6.12 3.63 -0.08
N ARG A 44 6.46 2.45 0.44
CA ARG A 44 7.42 2.33 1.55
C ARG A 44 8.83 2.54 1.04
N ARG A 45 9.67 3.16 1.85
CA ARG A 45 11.09 3.31 1.54
C ARG A 45 11.77 1.94 1.42
N ALA A 46 12.63 1.78 0.43
CA ALA A 46 13.47 0.60 0.30
C ALA A 46 14.50 0.50 1.45
N ALA A 47 14.75 -0.71 1.93
CA ALA A 47 15.85 -1.03 2.84
C ALA A 47 17.18 -0.72 2.18
N SER A 48 18.28 -0.64 2.95
CA SER A 48 19.60 -0.26 2.41
C SER A 48 20.18 -1.25 1.40
N ASP A 49 19.79 -2.51 1.50
CA ASP A 49 20.25 -3.64 0.69
C ASP A 49 19.26 -4.03 -0.43
N ASP A 50 18.06 -3.43 -0.45
CA ASP A 50 17.10 -3.66 -1.52
C ASP A 50 17.68 -3.23 -2.87
N PRO A 51 17.60 -4.09 -3.90
CA PRO A 51 17.96 -3.73 -5.26
C PRO A 51 16.95 -2.70 -5.78
N LEU A 52 17.47 -1.60 -6.33
CA LEU A 52 16.64 -0.55 -6.91
C LEU A 52 16.41 -0.83 -8.40
N PRO A 53 15.19 -0.57 -8.93
CA PRO A 53 14.94 -0.70 -10.36
C PRO A 53 15.94 0.13 -11.20
N GLU A 54 16.57 -0.51 -12.20
CA GLU A 54 17.64 0.08 -13.01
C GLU A 54 17.26 1.42 -13.66
N GLY A 55 18.15 2.43 -13.55
CA GLY A 55 18.00 3.74 -14.20
C GLY A 55 17.80 4.92 -13.25
N ARG A 56 17.78 4.69 -11.93
CA ARG A 56 17.85 5.74 -10.91
C ARG A 56 19.21 5.61 -10.22
N SER A 57 20.21 6.33 -10.74
CA SER A 57 21.51 6.47 -10.08
C SER A 57 21.72 7.92 -9.68
N GLN A 58 22.34 8.17 -8.51
CA GLN A 58 22.48 9.51 -7.93
C GLN A 58 23.17 10.48 -8.87
N PHE A 59 23.96 9.97 -9.82
CA PHE A 59 24.65 10.74 -10.86
C PHE A 59 23.71 11.40 -11.89
N LEU A 60 22.49 10.89 -12.06
CA LEU A 60 21.50 11.39 -13.03
C LEU A 60 20.32 12.10 -12.36
N ALA A 61 20.30 12.17 -11.04
CA ALA A 61 19.19 12.72 -10.28
C ALA A 61 19.63 13.98 -9.49
N PRO A 62 18.73 14.97 -9.30
CA PRO A 62 19.00 16.12 -8.43
C PRO A 62 19.40 15.67 -7.02
N ALA A 63 20.20 16.47 -6.31
CA ALA A 63 20.61 16.15 -4.93
C ALA A 63 19.44 15.96 -3.94
N SER A 64 18.24 16.47 -4.28
CA SER A 64 17.01 16.29 -3.52
C SER A 64 16.27 14.97 -3.82
N TYR A 65 16.74 14.17 -4.78
CA TYR A 65 16.08 12.95 -5.20
C TYR A 65 16.53 11.74 -4.37
N SER A 66 15.58 11.13 -3.66
CA SER A 66 15.78 9.85 -2.99
C SER A 66 15.30 8.69 -3.88
N GLU A 67 16.24 7.88 -4.34
CA GLU A 67 15.97 6.72 -5.21
C GLU A 67 15.18 5.63 -4.49
N ARG A 68 15.27 5.60 -3.16
CA ARG A 68 14.63 4.61 -2.29
C ARG A 68 13.15 4.90 -2.03
N ARG A 69 12.56 5.94 -2.64
CA ARG A 69 11.16 6.40 -2.45
C ARG A 69 10.76 6.49 -0.96
N GLY A 70 9.47 6.65 -0.66
CA GLY A 70 8.93 6.69 0.71
C GLY A 70 7.65 7.50 0.81
N CYS A 71 6.88 7.24 1.87
CA CYS A 71 5.72 8.04 2.23
C CYS A 71 6.20 9.33 2.91
N ALA A 72 5.63 10.48 2.53
CA ALA A 72 5.94 11.75 3.19
C ALA A 72 5.51 11.75 4.67
N GLY A 73 4.49 10.97 5.03
CA GLY A 73 4.00 10.81 6.40
C GLY A 73 5.05 10.21 7.34
N ASP A 74 5.96 9.37 6.83
CA ASP A 74 7.02 8.74 7.64
C ASP A 74 7.99 9.78 8.24
N ALA A 75 8.08 10.99 7.65
CA ALA A 75 8.90 12.08 8.20
C ALA A 75 8.33 12.68 9.49
N LEU A 76 7.05 12.40 9.78
CA LEU A 76 6.34 12.90 10.96
C LEU A 76 6.13 11.82 12.03
N ASP A 77 6.57 10.58 11.77
CA ASP A 77 6.45 9.48 12.72
C ASP A 77 7.59 9.52 13.75
N PRO A 78 7.31 9.72 15.04
CA PRO A 78 8.35 9.82 16.08
C PRO A 78 8.95 8.48 16.48
N TYR A 79 8.31 7.37 16.13
CA TYR A 79 8.76 6.00 16.43
C TYR A 79 9.60 5.41 15.28
N GLY A 80 9.60 6.08 14.13
CA GLY A 80 10.35 5.66 12.95
C GLY A 80 9.68 4.52 12.20
N ASP A 81 8.38 4.30 12.45
CA ASP A 81 7.59 3.38 11.65
C ASP A 81 7.47 3.88 10.22
N MET A 82 7.44 2.96 9.27
CA MET A 82 7.34 3.29 7.84
C MET A 82 6.01 2.79 7.29
N THR A 83 5.31 3.68 6.58
CA THR A 83 4.03 3.40 5.96
C THR A 83 4.22 2.92 4.52
N GLY A 84 3.24 2.16 4.03
CA GLY A 84 3.18 1.72 2.65
C GLY A 84 3.87 0.38 2.41
N VAL A 85 4.05 0.06 1.14
CA VAL A 85 4.57 -1.23 0.67
C VAL A 85 5.73 -1.05 -0.31
N ARG A 86 6.66 -2.01 -0.32
CA ARG A 86 7.81 -2.02 -1.25
C ARG A 86 7.50 -2.65 -2.61
N THR A 87 6.23 -2.89 -2.96
CA THR A 87 5.90 -3.53 -4.25
C THR A 87 6.36 -2.70 -5.45
N TRP A 88 6.60 -1.39 -5.32
CA TRP A 88 7.20 -0.57 -6.37
C TRP A 88 8.60 -1.04 -6.80
N LEU A 89 9.32 -1.81 -5.97
CA LEU A 89 10.57 -2.48 -6.36
C LEU A 89 10.36 -3.58 -7.41
N LEU A 90 9.12 -4.04 -7.61
CA LEU A 90 8.75 -4.95 -8.69
C LEU A 90 8.56 -4.22 -10.03
N ASP A 91 8.89 -2.93 -10.11
CA ASP A 91 8.93 -2.24 -11.39
C ASP A 91 9.93 -2.93 -12.32
N ARG A 92 9.46 -3.34 -13.51
CA ARG A 92 10.18 -4.21 -14.46
C ARG A 92 10.50 -5.65 -14.01
N ALA A 93 9.97 -6.10 -12.87
CA ALA A 93 10.08 -7.51 -12.51
C ALA A 93 9.36 -8.40 -13.52
N LYS A 94 9.89 -9.61 -13.73
CA LYS A 94 9.31 -10.60 -14.64
C LYS A 94 8.19 -11.40 -13.97
N GLN A 95 7.30 -11.97 -14.76
CA GLN A 95 6.28 -12.90 -14.27
C GLN A 95 6.91 -14.21 -13.78
N THR A 96 7.28 -14.23 -12.49
CA THR A 96 7.91 -15.38 -11.84
C THR A 96 7.29 -15.66 -10.48
N GLU A 97 7.44 -16.89 -10.00
CA GLU A 97 6.99 -17.24 -8.65
C GLU A 97 7.74 -16.43 -7.57
N THR A 98 9.02 -16.14 -7.77
CA THR A 98 9.80 -15.25 -6.89
C THR A 98 9.19 -13.85 -6.79
N THR A 99 8.76 -13.26 -7.92
CA THR A 99 8.08 -11.96 -7.93
C THR A 99 6.75 -11.99 -7.17
N ARG A 100 5.98 -13.07 -7.29
CA ARG A 100 4.74 -13.26 -6.53
C ARG A 100 5.03 -13.33 -5.02
N GLN A 101 6.04 -14.11 -4.62
CA GLN A 101 6.44 -14.27 -3.22
C GLN A 101 7.01 -12.98 -2.61
N LEU A 102 7.78 -12.20 -3.37
CA LEU A 102 8.28 -10.89 -2.93
C LEU A 102 7.14 -9.90 -2.68
N CYS A 103 6.13 -9.90 -3.56
CA CYS A 103 4.92 -9.11 -3.37
C CYS A 103 4.21 -9.48 -2.06
N GLU A 104 3.99 -10.78 -1.83
CA GLU A 104 3.37 -11.30 -0.61
C GLU A 104 4.18 -10.94 0.64
N PHE A 105 5.50 -11.10 0.59
CA PHE A 105 6.41 -10.74 1.68
C PHE A 105 6.31 -9.24 2.05
N TRP A 106 6.36 -8.36 1.06
CA TRP A 106 6.27 -6.91 1.33
C TRP A 106 4.88 -6.47 1.76
N LEU A 107 3.81 -7.10 1.26
CA LEU A 107 2.45 -6.87 1.77
C LEU A 107 2.34 -7.31 3.25
N ALA A 108 2.92 -8.45 3.61
CA ALA A 108 2.91 -8.93 5.00
C ALA A 108 3.65 -7.96 5.93
N GLU A 109 4.77 -7.38 5.48
CA GLU A 109 5.47 -6.32 6.21
C GLU A 109 4.60 -5.07 6.38
N SER A 110 3.97 -4.58 5.32
CA SER A 110 3.18 -3.34 5.38
C SER A 110 1.92 -3.44 6.22
N LEU A 111 1.44 -4.67 6.46
CA LEU A 111 0.24 -5.00 7.22
C LEU A 111 0.54 -5.62 8.60
N ALA A 112 1.81 -5.60 9.04
CA ALA A 112 2.20 -6.13 10.35
C ALA A 112 1.42 -5.49 11.52
N TRP A 113 1.00 -4.22 11.34
CA TRP A 113 0.16 -3.50 12.29
C TRP A 113 -1.16 -4.22 12.58
N ALA A 114 -1.73 -4.97 11.62
CA ALA A 114 -3.04 -5.60 11.78
C ALA A 114 -3.08 -6.53 13.00
N LYS A 115 -2.02 -7.32 13.20
CA LYS A 115 -1.91 -8.20 14.36
C LYS A 115 -1.77 -7.42 15.67
N ALA A 116 -1.02 -6.33 15.66
CA ALA A 116 -0.80 -5.51 16.85
C ALA A 116 -2.09 -4.79 17.28
N GLU A 117 -2.83 -4.22 16.31
CA GLU A 117 -4.01 -3.38 16.57
C GLU A 117 -5.32 -4.17 16.70
N THR A 118 -5.43 -5.32 16.03
CA THR A 118 -6.67 -6.12 15.97
C THR A 118 -6.57 -7.46 16.68
N GLY A 119 -5.36 -7.90 17.04
CA GLY A 119 -5.08 -9.23 17.60
C GLY A 119 -4.95 -10.34 16.56
N GLU A 120 -5.31 -10.09 15.30
CA GLU A 120 -5.27 -11.04 14.20
C GLU A 120 -4.41 -10.53 13.03
N PRO A 121 -3.56 -11.36 12.41
CA PRO A 121 -2.79 -10.93 11.24
C PRO A 121 -3.70 -10.72 10.04
N ALA A 122 -3.28 -9.83 9.12
CA ALA A 122 -3.93 -9.69 7.83
C ALA A 122 -3.86 -11.01 7.04
N GLN A 123 -4.95 -11.38 6.39
CA GLN A 123 -4.99 -12.47 5.43
C GLN A 123 -4.63 -11.92 4.05
N ILE A 124 -3.59 -12.48 3.43
CA ILE A 124 -3.01 -11.97 2.19
C ILE A 124 -3.03 -13.10 1.17
N GLU A 125 -3.60 -12.83 0.00
CA GLU A 125 -3.55 -13.72 -1.15
C GLU A 125 -2.93 -12.96 -2.31
N VAL A 126 -1.92 -13.55 -2.95
CA VAL A 126 -1.26 -12.97 -4.13
C VAL A 126 -1.27 -13.98 -5.26
N ALA A 127 -1.79 -13.56 -6.42
CA ALA A 127 -1.98 -14.45 -7.57
C ALA A 127 -1.73 -13.74 -8.91
N TRP A 128 -1.31 -14.51 -9.90
CA TRP A 128 -1.28 -14.08 -11.30
C TRP A 128 -2.70 -14.13 -11.87
N LEU A 129 -3.30 -12.96 -12.13
CA LEU A 129 -4.65 -12.86 -12.69
C LEU A 129 -4.67 -13.00 -14.22
N GLY A 130 -3.50 -12.89 -14.85
CA GLY A 130 -3.30 -12.99 -16.28
C GLY A 130 -1.85 -12.68 -16.64
N ALA A 131 -1.51 -12.73 -17.93
CA ALA A 131 -0.17 -12.40 -18.41
C ALA A 131 0.24 -10.98 -17.99
N GLY A 132 1.30 -10.88 -17.20
CA GLY A 132 1.82 -9.61 -16.68
C GLY A 132 0.90 -8.89 -15.68
N ILE A 133 -0.11 -9.54 -15.10
CA ILE A 133 -1.01 -8.93 -14.09
C ILE A 133 -0.89 -9.68 -12.77
N LEU A 134 -0.26 -9.02 -11.79
CA LEU A 134 -0.16 -9.50 -10.41
C LEU A 134 -1.28 -8.87 -9.59
N GLY A 135 -2.19 -9.69 -9.07
CA GLY A 135 -3.26 -9.27 -8.18
C GLY A 135 -3.00 -9.68 -6.75
N TYR A 136 -3.58 -8.94 -5.81
CA TYR A 136 -3.62 -9.35 -4.42
C TYR A 136 -4.93 -8.95 -3.74
N ARG A 137 -5.33 -9.76 -2.77
CA ARG A 137 -6.41 -9.52 -1.83
C ARG A 137 -5.82 -9.42 -0.44
N VAL A 138 -6.18 -8.38 0.28
CA VAL A 138 -5.83 -8.18 1.69
C VAL A 138 -7.13 -8.13 2.48
N GLN A 139 -7.19 -8.87 3.57
CA GLN A 139 -8.31 -8.84 4.50
C GLN A 139 -7.81 -8.61 5.93
N VAL A 140 -8.46 -7.68 6.62
CA VAL A 140 -8.29 -7.43 8.06
C VAL A 140 -9.69 -7.43 8.66
N GLN A 141 -9.91 -8.25 9.69
CA GLN A 141 -11.25 -8.53 10.21
C GLN A 141 -12.20 -8.98 9.08
N ASP A 142 -13.38 -8.39 8.98
CA ASP A 142 -14.41 -8.75 7.99
C ASP A 142 -14.31 -7.94 6.68
N THR A 143 -13.28 -7.10 6.54
CA THR A 143 -13.17 -6.18 5.41
C THR A 143 -11.98 -6.51 4.54
N SER A 144 -12.15 -6.39 3.22
CA SER A 144 -11.10 -6.70 2.26
C SER A 144 -10.94 -5.65 1.17
N VAL A 145 -9.71 -5.52 0.68
CA VAL A 145 -9.32 -4.69 -0.45
C VAL A 145 -8.65 -5.59 -1.49
N MET A 146 -9.01 -5.38 -2.75
CA MET A 146 -8.40 -6.05 -3.89
C MET A 146 -7.76 -5.03 -4.82
N LEU A 147 -6.50 -5.25 -5.15
CA LEU A 147 -5.76 -4.41 -6.07
C LEU A 147 -4.95 -5.29 -7.03
N SER A 148 -4.57 -4.69 -8.15
CA SER A 148 -3.70 -5.36 -9.12
C SER A 148 -2.70 -4.37 -9.70
N ARG A 149 -1.59 -4.91 -10.19
CA ARG A 149 -0.56 -4.15 -10.87
C ARG A 149 -0.04 -4.90 -12.08
N ARG A 150 0.45 -4.14 -13.05
CA ARG A 150 1.18 -4.70 -14.18
C ARG A 150 2.64 -4.97 -13.80
N VAL A 151 3.15 -6.08 -14.29
CA VAL A 151 4.58 -6.43 -14.30
C VAL A 151 4.99 -6.76 -15.73
N GLU A 152 6.28 -6.86 -16.00
CA GLU A 152 6.72 -7.34 -17.31
C GLU A 152 6.48 -8.85 -17.41
N ALA A 153 5.81 -9.27 -18.48
CA ALA A 153 5.66 -10.68 -18.80
C ALA A 153 7.02 -11.31 -19.16
#